data_AF-A0A930TDN2-F1
#
_entry.id   AF-A0A930TDN2-F1
#
_cell.length_a   1.000
_cell.length_b   1.000
_cell.length_c   1.000
_cell.angle_alpha   90.00
_cell.angle_beta   90.00
_cell.angle_gamma   90.00
#
_symmetry.space_group_name_H-M   'P 1'
#
loop_
_entity.id
_entity.type
_entity.pdbx_description
1 polymer ?
#
loop_
_entity_poly.entity_id
_entity_poly.type
_entity_poly.pdbx_seq_one_letter_code
_entity_poly.pdbx_strand_id
1 'polypeptide(L)' 'MGPPEYNHLIRLAGLLLKYYVLGGFCFSIVCILLAGFGAFQLIGLLLAAAGPIFWRLAVFIFCLIAVGILAEAFR' A
#
# COMPACT_ATOMS: atom_id res chain seq x y z
N MET A 1 4.55 11.81 28.90
CA MET A 1 4.02 12.70 27.85
C MET A 1 5.07 12.88 26.78
N GLY A 2 4.74 12.83 25.51
CA GLY A 2 5.70 13.06 24.43
C GLY A 2 4.93 13.15 23.13
N PRO A 3 5.50 13.84 22.14
CA PRO A 3 4.78 14.83 21.37
C PRO A 3 3.60 14.24 20.59
N PRO A 4 2.49 14.99 20.46
CA PRO A 4 1.25 14.54 19.82
C PRO A 4 1.42 14.19 18.32
N GLU A 5 2.52 14.58 17.70
CA GLU A 5 2.79 14.40 16.27
C GLU A 5 3.06 12.94 15.88
N TYR A 6 3.64 12.16 16.78
CA TYR A 6 4.03 10.78 16.53
C TYR A 6 2.82 9.84 16.38
N ASN A 7 1.81 10.04 17.24
CA ASN A 7 0.56 9.29 17.17
C ASN A 7 -0.20 9.59 15.86
N HIS A 8 0.01 10.78 15.29
CA HIS A 8 -0.57 11.13 14.00
C HIS A 8 0.14 10.40 12.85
N LEU A 9 1.48 10.30 12.88
CA LEU A 9 2.27 9.58 11.86
C LEU A 9 1.90 8.10 11.77
N ILE A 10 1.83 7.40 12.91
CA ILE A 10 1.45 5.98 12.93
C ILE A 10 0.02 5.79 12.44
N ARG A 11 -0.89 6.68 12.86
CA ARG A 11 -2.29 6.64 12.42
C ARG A 11 -2.42 6.89 10.92
N LEU A 12 -1.59 7.79 10.36
CA LEU A 12 -1.52 8.04 8.92
C LEU A 12 -0.94 6.85 8.17
N ALA A 13 0.12 6.22 8.69
CA ALA A 13 0.70 5.00 8.14
C ALA A 13 -0.31 3.84 8.14
N GLY A 14 -1.09 3.68 9.21
CA GLY A 14 -2.17 2.69 9.29
C GLY A 14 -3.31 2.96 8.30
N LEU A 15 -3.71 4.22 8.11
CA LEU A 15 -4.67 4.62 7.09
C LEU A 15 -4.16 4.33 5.68
N LEU A 16 -2.93 4.74 5.38
CA LEU A 16 -2.26 4.47 4.09
C LEU A 16 -2.17 2.96 3.81
N LEU A 17 -1.80 2.16 4.81
CA LEU A 17 -1.76 0.70 4.69
C LEU A 17 -3.15 0.14 4.38
N LYS A 18 -4.20 0.61 5.06
CA LYS A 18 -5.59 0.19 4.79
C LYS A 18 -6.01 0.52 3.35
N TYR A 19 -5.72 1.72 2.87
CA TYR A 19 -6.01 2.10 1.48
C TYR A 19 -5.18 1.31 0.47
N TYR A 20 -3.91 1.01 0.78
CA TYR A 20 -3.04 0.19 -0.05
C TYR A 20 -3.58 -1.23 -0.21
N VAL A 21 -3.97 -1.88 0.91
CA VAL A 21 -4.57 -3.22 0.90
C VAL A 21 -5.91 -3.20 0.14
N LEU A 22 -6.74 -2.18 0.36
CA LEU A 22 -8.03 -2.06 -0.34
C LEU A 22 -7.84 -1.86 -1.85
N GLY A 23 -6.88 -1.02 -2.25
CA GLY A 23 -6.52 -0.80 -3.65
C GLY A 23 -6.00 -2.07 -4.31
N GLY A 24 -5.12 -2.82 -3.62
CA GLY A 24 -4.61 -4.10 -4.10
C GLY A 24 -5.71 -5.16 -4.24
N PHE A 25 -6.67 -5.17 -3.31
CA PHE A 25 -7.83 -6.06 -3.37
C PHE A 25 -8.74 -5.73 -4.57
N CYS A 26 -9.07 -4.45 -4.78
CA CYS A 26 -9.80 -4.02 -5.96
C CYS A 26 -9.05 -4.35 -7.26
N PHE A 27 -7.73 -4.14 -7.30
CA PHE A 27 -6.92 -4.49 -8.46
C PHE A 27 -6.97 -6.00 -8.76
N SER A 28 -6.86 -6.84 -7.73
CA SER A 28 -6.99 -8.29 -7.85
C SER A 28 -8.36 -8.70 -8.41
N ILE A 29 -9.45 -8.11 -7.92
CA ILE A 29 -10.81 -8.34 -8.44
C ILE A 29 -10.89 -7.98 -9.92
N VAL A 30 -10.37 -6.81 -10.33
CA VAL A 30 -10.37 -6.38 -11.74
C VAL A 30 -9.57 -7.35 -12.61
N CYS A 31 -8.41 -7.81 -12.14
CA CYS A 31 -7.61 -8.80 -12.85
C CYS A 31 -8.35 -10.14 -13.02
N ILE A 32 -9.06 -10.61 -11.99
CA ILE A 32 -9.87 -11.84 -12.07
C ILE A 32 -11.03 -11.67 -13.06
N LEU A 33 -11.72 -10.53 -13.04
CA LEU A 33 -12.77 -10.23 -14.03
C LEU A 33 -12.21 -10.23 -15.46
N LEU A 34 -11.08 -9.54 -15.69
CA LEU A 34 -10.44 -9.51 -17.01
C LEU A 34 -9.99 -10.90 -17.47
N ALA A 35 -9.50 -11.73 -16.55
CA ALA A 35 -9.10 -13.10 -16.86
C ALA A 35 -10.32 -13.94 -17.29
N GLY A 36 -11.47 -13.74 -16.65
CA GLY A 36 -12.74 -14.36 -17.04
C GLY A 36 -13.22 -13.94 -18.44
N PHE A 37 -12.90 -12.72 -18.86
CA PHE A 37 -13.16 -12.23 -20.23
C PHE A 37 -12.07 -12.61 -21.25
N GLY A 38 -11.01 -13.31 -20.83
CA GLY A 38 -9.88 -13.67 -21.70
C GLY A 38 -8.96 -12.49 -22.08
N ALA A 39 -9.10 -11.34 -21.41
CA ALA A 39 -8.36 -10.11 -21.70
C ALA A 39 -6.97 -10.09 -21.05
N PHE A 40 -6.19 -11.16 -21.23
CA PHE A 40 -4.86 -11.32 -20.61
C PHE A 40 -3.87 -10.22 -20.98
N GLN A 41 -3.97 -9.66 -22.19
CA GLN A 41 -3.12 -8.53 -22.61
C GLN A 41 -3.36 -7.27 -21.78
N LEU A 42 -4.63 -6.98 -21.42
CA LEU A 42 -4.92 -5.85 -20.54
C LEU A 42 -4.36 -6.09 -19.14
N ILE A 43 -4.44 -7.32 -18.62
CA ILE A 43 -3.86 -7.67 -17.31
C ILE A 43 -2.36 -7.41 -17.31
N GLY A 44 -1.64 -7.85 -18.35
CA GLY A 44 -0.21 -7.61 -18.49
C GLY A 44 0.14 -6.12 -18.52
N LEU A 45 -0.63 -5.31 -19.26
CA LEU A 45 -0.46 -3.86 -19.30
C LEU A 45 -0.76 -3.21 -17.94
N LEU A 46 -1.85 -3.62 -17.28
CA LEU A 46 -2.24 -3.11 -15.97
C LEU A 46 -1.18 -3.44 -14.92
N LEU A 47 -0.63 -4.66 -14.96
CA LEU A 47 0.39 -5.11 -14.03
C LEU A 47 1.73 -4.41 -14.30
N ALA A 48 2.10 -4.18 -15.56
CA ALA A 48 3.30 -3.43 -15.92
C ALA A 48 3.23 -1.95 -15.50
N ALA A 49 2.03 -1.34 -15.56
CA ALA A 49 1.83 0.05 -15.15
C ALA A 49 1.64 0.18 -13.62
N ALA A 50 0.76 -0.63 -13.02
CA ALA A 50 0.40 -0.55 -11.61
C ALA A 50 1.40 -1.25 -10.70
N GLY A 51 2.06 -2.32 -11.14
CA GLY A 51 3.07 -3.06 -10.39
C GLY A 51 4.18 -2.19 -9.80
N PRO A 52 4.90 -1.36 -10.58
CA PRO A 52 5.92 -0.48 -10.04
C PRO A 52 5.35 0.59 -9.10
N ILE A 53 4.11 1.05 -9.32
CA ILE A 53 3.44 2.03 -8.46
C ILE A 53 3.11 1.39 -7.10
N PHE A 54 2.53 0.19 -7.12
CA PHE A 54 2.25 -0.61 -5.93
C PHE A 54 3.53 -0.90 -5.15
N TRP A 55 4.61 -1.32 -5.84
CA TRP A 55 5.90 -1.57 -5.19
C TRP A 55 6.45 -0.32 -4.50
N ARG A 56 6.45 0.83 -5.18
CA ARG A 56 6.92 2.11 -4.60
C ARG A 56 6.08 2.53 -3.39
N LEU A 57 4.76 2.38 -3.48
CA LEU A 57 3.86 2.67 -2.36
C LEU A 57 4.09 1.73 -1.18
N ALA A 58 4.29 0.42 -1.42
CA ALA A 58 4.60 -0.54 -0.36
C ALA A 58 5.89 -0.18 0.37
N VAL A 59 6.96 0.12 -0.37
CA VAL A 59 8.25 0.53 0.23
C VAL A 59 8.09 1.81 1.05
N PHE A 60 7.34 2.78 0.53
CA PHE A 60 7.10 4.05 1.23
C PHE A 60 6.33 3.85 2.54
N ILE A 61 5.26 3.04 2.51
CA ILE A 61 4.47 2.69 3.69
C ILE A 61 5.31 1.92 4.70
N PHE A 62 6.13 0.96 4.23
CA PHE A 62 7.01 0.19 5.10
C PHE A 62 8.04 1.09 5.80
N CYS A 63 8.64 2.04 5.07
CA CYS A 63 9.51 3.05 5.67
C CYS A 63 8.79 3.89 6.74
N LEU A 64 7.57 4.37 6.47
CA LEU A 64 6.81 5.15 7.45
C LEU A 64 6.48 4.34 8.70
N ILE A 65 6.12 3.07 8.55
CA ILE A 65 5.85 2.16 9.67
C ILE A 65 7.14 1.90 10.46
N ALA A 66 8.27 1.61 9.79
CA ALA A 66 9.54 1.35 10.44
C ALA A 66 10.06 2.57 11.21
N VAL A 67 10.00 3.77 10.62
CA VAL A 67 10.33 5.03 11.30
C VAL A 67 9.41 5.28 12.47
N GLY A 68 8.12 4.97 12.30
CA GLY A 68 7.15 4.86 13.37
C GLY A 68 7.72 4.00 14.49
N ILE A 69 7.75 2.68 14.32
CA ILE A 69 8.12 1.72 15.36
C ILE A 69 9.46 2.06 16.04
N LEU A 70 10.49 2.46 15.26
CA LEU A 70 11.79 2.85 15.83
C LEU A 70 11.68 4.06 16.77
N ALA A 71 10.90 5.07 16.40
CA ALA A 71 10.66 6.22 17.28
C ALA A 71 9.77 5.88 18.49
N GLU A 72 8.93 4.82 18.44
CA GLU A 72 8.27 4.29 19.65
C GLU A 72 9.26 3.55 20.55
N ALA A 73 10.13 2.73 19.96
CA ALA A 73 11.08 1.89 20.69
C ALA A 73 12.21 2.68 21.37
N PHE A 74 12.55 3.86 20.84
CA PHE A 74 13.55 4.77 21.44
C PHE A 74 12.99 5.65 22.56
N ARG A 75 11.70 5.53 22.90
CA ARG A 75 11.01 6.31 23.92
C ARG A 75 10.77 5.50 25.18
#